data_AF-A0A0E0JI82-F1
#
_entry.id   AF-A0A0E0JI82-F1
#
_cell.length_a   1.000
_cell.length_b   1.000
_cell.length_c   1.000
_cell.angle_alpha   90.00
_cell.angle_beta   90.00
_cell.angle_gamma   90.00
#
_symmetry.space_group_name_H-M   'P 1'
#
loop_
_entity.id
_entity.type
_entity.pdbx_description
1 polymer ?
#
loop_
_entity_poly.entity_id
_entity_poly.type
_entity_poly.pdbx_seq_one_letter_code
_entity_poly.pdbx_strand_id
1 'polypeptide(L)'
;MGSLPVPSVQAMVAATGIVHLVNHNVPEDVVEGMKASIKGFFELPAETKKQVAQEPGQLEGYGQLFVVSDDQKLDWADSLYVKTQPLQDRNLRFWPDQPAGFSNRMCSIDSEWHSTDIAATVKITTDGLLAAMANNLGVEAEVIAERCGGGVQSVRVQYYPPCAQADKVVGISPYSDADLVTILLQANEVDDLQIRRDGAWLPVRPLEGAFIVNLGDILQV
;
A
#
# COMPACT_ATOMS: atom_id res chain seq x y z
N MET A 1 -2.72 -17.18 35.41
CA MET A 1 -2.50 -17.73 34.06
C MET A 1 -1.56 -16.77 33.36
N GLY A 2 -0.30 -17.16 33.14
CA GLY A 2 0.64 -16.32 32.41
C GLY A 2 0.31 -16.40 30.93
N SER A 3 -0.03 -15.27 30.29
CA SER A 3 -0.12 -15.20 28.84
C SER A 3 1.25 -15.55 28.26
N LEU A 4 1.27 -16.47 27.29
CA LEU A 4 2.46 -16.68 26.47
C LEU A 4 2.86 -15.33 25.84
N PRO A 5 4.17 -15.00 25.75
CA PRO A 5 4.59 -13.77 25.11
C PRO A 5 4.10 -13.76 23.67
N VAL A 6 3.38 -12.70 23.28
CA VAL A 6 2.99 -12.46 21.89
C VAL A 6 4.29 -12.20 21.10
N PRO A 7 4.57 -12.95 20.02
CA PRO A 7 5.77 -12.71 19.22
C PRO A 7 5.80 -11.29 18.66
N SER A 8 7.01 -10.74 18.46
CA SER A 8 7.16 -9.43 17.83
C SER A 8 6.64 -9.44 16.39
N VAL A 9 6.22 -8.29 15.88
CA VAL A 9 5.76 -8.16 14.48
C VAL A 9 6.81 -8.69 13.51
N GLN A 10 8.10 -8.39 13.73
CA GLN A 10 9.16 -8.89 12.84
C GLN A 10 9.31 -10.41 12.91
N ALA A 11 9.21 -11.01 14.10
CA ALA A 11 9.27 -12.46 14.22
C ALA A 11 8.08 -13.13 13.54
N MET A 12 6.89 -12.52 13.62
CA MET A 12 5.71 -13.00 12.91
C MET A 12 5.92 -12.87 11.40
N VAL A 13 6.28 -11.70 10.88
CA VAL A 13 6.52 -11.51 9.44
C VAL A 13 7.65 -12.42 8.93
N ALA A 14 8.75 -12.58 9.66
CA ALA A 14 9.80 -13.54 9.27
C ALA A 14 9.27 -14.98 9.22
N ALA A 15 8.34 -15.32 10.11
CA ALA A 15 7.74 -16.64 10.17
C ALA A 15 6.58 -16.84 9.19
N THR A 16 5.94 -15.81 8.63
CA THR A 16 4.72 -15.93 7.81
C THR A 16 4.75 -15.17 6.49
N GLY A 17 5.74 -14.32 6.26
CA GLY A 17 5.82 -13.37 5.14
C GLY A 17 5.00 -12.09 5.34
N ILE A 18 3.86 -12.18 6.05
CA ILE A 18 2.92 -11.07 6.28
C ILE A 18 2.22 -11.20 7.63
N VAL A 19 1.68 -10.11 8.17
CA VAL A 19 0.78 -10.13 9.33
C VAL A 19 -0.50 -9.35 9.08
N HIS A 20 -1.57 -9.74 9.78
CA HIS A 20 -2.80 -8.95 9.83
C HIS A 20 -2.73 -7.96 10.98
N LEU A 21 -2.90 -6.67 10.68
CA LEU A 21 -3.00 -5.62 11.66
C LEU A 21 -4.49 -5.34 11.93
N VAL A 22 -4.91 -5.63 13.16
CA VAL A 22 -6.24 -5.33 13.71
C VAL A 22 -6.12 -4.29 14.81
N ASN A 23 -7.23 -3.66 15.20
CA ASN A 23 -7.24 -2.61 16.24
C ASN A 23 -6.24 -1.47 15.96
N HIS A 24 -6.07 -1.12 14.68
CA HIS A 24 -5.15 -0.09 14.19
C HIS A 24 -5.58 1.35 14.49
N ASN A 25 -6.75 1.56 15.12
CA ASN A 25 -7.33 2.87 15.44
C ASN A 25 -7.61 3.80 14.24
N VAL A 26 -7.40 3.33 13.00
CA VAL A 26 -7.95 3.98 11.79
C VAL A 26 -9.49 3.97 11.85
N PRO A 27 -10.16 5.12 11.78
CA PRO A 27 -11.61 5.18 11.76
C PRO A 27 -12.20 4.44 10.56
N GLU A 28 -13.30 3.72 10.77
CA GLU A 28 -13.95 2.90 9.73
C GLU A 28 -14.46 3.74 8.56
N ASP A 29 -14.99 4.94 8.82
CA ASP A 29 -15.46 5.87 7.80
C ASP A 29 -14.34 6.36 6.87
N VAL A 30 -13.11 6.45 7.37
CA VAL A 30 -11.91 6.75 6.56
C VAL A 30 -11.59 5.60 5.61
N VAL A 31 -11.60 4.36 6.13
CA VAL A 31 -11.34 3.16 5.34
C VAL A 31 -12.40 2.97 4.26
N GLU A 32 -13.68 2.99 4.65
CA GLU A 32 -14.80 2.77 3.74
C GLU A 32 -14.95 3.92 2.73
N GLY A 33 -14.71 5.16 3.16
CA GLY A 33 -14.68 6.32 2.26
C GLY A 33 -13.57 6.23 1.20
N MET A 34 -12.40 5.70 1.57
CA MET A 34 -11.31 5.46 0.64
C MET A 34 -11.65 4.32 -0.33
N LYS A 35 -12.18 3.18 0.15
CA LYS A 35 -12.64 2.07 -0.71
C LYS A 35 -13.68 2.54 -1.73
N ALA A 36 -14.67 3.31 -1.29
CA ALA A 36 -15.69 3.88 -2.15
C ALA A 36 -15.10 4.83 -3.21
N SER A 37 -14.07 5.61 -2.85
CA SER A 37 -13.40 6.52 -3.79
C SER A 37 -12.60 5.77 -4.84
N ILE A 38 -11.87 4.73 -4.43
CA ILE A 38 -11.13 3.84 -5.32
C ILE A 38 -12.10 3.20 -6.32
N LYS A 39 -13.17 2.56 -5.83
CA LYS A 39 -14.19 1.93 -6.67
C LYS A 39 -14.79 2.95 -7.65
N GLY A 40 -15.21 4.10 -7.13
CA GLY A 40 -15.79 5.17 -7.94
C GLY A 40 -14.84 5.66 -9.03
N PHE A 41 -13.54 5.82 -8.74
CA PHE A 41 -12.55 6.26 -9.73
C PHE A 41 -12.37 5.23 -10.85
N PHE A 42 -12.21 3.95 -10.53
CA PHE A 42 -11.98 2.92 -11.56
C PHE A 42 -13.22 2.63 -12.43
N GLU A 43 -14.42 2.94 -11.93
CA GLU A 43 -15.69 2.91 -12.67
C GLU A 43 -15.87 4.11 -13.63
N LEU A 44 -15.04 5.16 -13.54
CA LEU A 44 -15.12 6.31 -14.46
C LEU A 44 -14.71 5.93 -15.88
N PRO A 45 -15.19 6.69 -16.90
CA PRO A 45 -14.72 6.56 -18.26
C PRO A 45 -13.20 6.69 -18.35
N ALA A 46 -12.58 5.94 -19.28
CA ALA A 46 -11.13 5.94 -19.48
C ALA A 46 -10.58 7.35 -19.69
N GLU A 47 -11.29 8.21 -20.43
CA GLU A 47 -10.87 9.59 -20.68
C GLU A 47 -10.80 10.44 -19.41
N THR A 48 -11.65 10.18 -18.41
CA THR A 48 -11.58 10.86 -17.11
C THR A 48 -10.38 10.34 -16.31
N LYS A 49 -10.17 9.02 -16.26
CA LYS A 49 -9.03 8.43 -15.55
C LYS A 49 -7.69 8.87 -16.15
N LYS A 50 -7.63 9.04 -17.48
CA LYS A 50 -6.44 9.52 -18.21
C LYS A 50 -6.08 10.98 -17.94
N GLN A 51 -6.95 11.78 -17.30
CA GLN A 51 -6.60 13.16 -16.92
C GLN A 51 -5.43 13.21 -15.92
N VAL A 52 -5.28 12.15 -15.13
CA VAL A 52 -4.17 11.96 -14.18
C VAL A 52 -3.18 10.90 -14.67
N ALA A 53 -3.11 10.65 -15.99
CA ALA A 53 -2.24 9.61 -16.54
C ALA A 53 -0.76 9.87 -16.26
N GLN A 54 -0.03 8.76 -16.15
CA GLN A 54 1.44 8.76 -16.16
C GLN A 54 1.97 9.45 -17.42
N GLU A 55 3.05 10.19 -17.27
CA GLU A 55 3.82 10.76 -18.37
C GLU A 55 5.08 9.92 -18.65
N PRO A 56 5.65 9.99 -19.86
CA PRO A 56 6.91 9.31 -20.15
C PRO A 56 8.00 9.66 -19.13
N GLY A 57 8.59 8.62 -18.51
CA GLY A 57 9.61 8.77 -17.47
C GLY A 57 9.10 9.08 -16.06
N GLN A 58 7.78 9.19 -15.87
CA GLN A 58 7.16 9.42 -14.55
C GLN A 58 6.59 8.11 -14.00
N LEU A 59 6.81 7.87 -12.71
CA LEU A 59 6.18 6.75 -11.99
C LEU A 59 4.76 7.09 -11.55
N GLU A 60 4.51 8.36 -11.22
CA GLU A 60 3.23 8.84 -10.71
C GLU A 60 2.17 8.99 -11.79
N GLY A 61 0.91 8.76 -11.40
CA GLY A 61 -0.27 8.84 -12.25
C GLY A 61 -1.00 7.50 -12.43
N TYR A 62 -2.08 7.56 -13.22
CA TYR A 62 -2.83 6.41 -13.69
C TYR A 62 -2.16 5.76 -14.90
N GLY A 63 -1.92 4.45 -14.83
CA GLY A 63 -1.26 3.69 -15.89
C GLY A 63 -0.74 2.34 -15.42
N GLN A 64 0.31 1.84 -16.06
CA GLN A 64 0.95 0.56 -15.73
C GLN A 64 2.44 0.78 -15.46
N LEU A 65 3.09 -0.16 -14.76
CA LEU A 65 4.55 -0.18 -14.66
C LEU A 65 5.17 -0.26 -16.07
N PHE A 66 6.26 0.50 -16.29
CA PHE A 66 6.84 0.77 -17.61
C PHE A 66 6.94 -0.47 -18.52
N VAL A 67 6.62 -0.26 -19.82
CA VAL A 67 6.96 -1.21 -20.88
C VAL A 67 8.38 -0.91 -21.35
N VAL A 68 9.32 -1.82 -21.06
CA VAL A 68 10.76 -1.68 -21.35
C VAL A 68 11.21 -2.52 -22.54
N SER A 69 10.36 -3.42 -23.05
CA SER A 69 10.64 -4.25 -24.25
C SER A 69 9.36 -4.79 -24.88
N ASP A 70 9.42 -5.12 -26.18
CA ASP A 70 8.31 -5.72 -26.92
C ASP A 70 7.94 -7.13 -26.43
N ASP A 71 8.89 -7.84 -25.82
CA ASP A 71 8.68 -9.20 -25.26
C ASP A 71 8.19 -9.19 -23.80
N GLN A 72 7.96 -8.00 -23.22
CA GLN A 72 7.54 -7.88 -21.84
C GLN A 72 6.11 -8.41 -21.65
N LYS A 73 5.96 -9.32 -20.70
CA LYS A 73 4.64 -9.73 -20.22
C LYS A 73 4.08 -8.62 -19.33
N LEU A 74 2.89 -8.14 -19.67
CA LEU A 74 2.20 -7.11 -18.90
C LEU A 74 1.32 -7.74 -17.83
N ASP A 75 1.29 -7.06 -16.69
CA ASP A 75 0.40 -7.38 -15.60
C ASP A 75 -1.06 -7.06 -15.97
N TRP A 76 -1.98 -7.89 -15.52
CA TRP A 76 -3.42 -7.70 -15.73
C TRP A 76 -4.01 -6.78 -14.66
N ALA A 77 -3.49 -5.56 -14.62
CA ALA A 77 -3.90 -4.53 -13.69
C ALA A 77 -3.82 -3.14 -14.30
N ASP A 78 -4.70 -2.26 -13.83
CA ASP A 78 -4.48 -0.83 -13.89
C ASP A 78 -3.91 -0.36 -12.53
N SER A 79 -3.01 0.62 -12.55
CA SER A 79 -2.42 1.21 -11.36
C SER A 79 -2.71 2.71 -11.30
N LEU A 80 -2.88 3.23 -10.08
CA LEU A 80 -2.70 4.64 -9.76
C LEU A 80 -1.60 4.73 -8.70
N TYR A 81 -0.53 5.45 -8.98
CA TYR A 81 0.58 5.65 -8.05
C TYR A 81 0.79 7.14 -7.80
N VAL A 82 0.86 7.56 -6.54
CA VAL A 82 1.16 8.95 -6.18
C VAL A 82 2.02 9.00 -4.91
N LYS A 83 2.87 10.01 -4.80
CA LYS A 83 3.60 10.31 -3.57
C LYS A 83 2.72 11.13 -2.64
N THR A 84 2.68 10.76 -1.37
CA THR A 84 1.91 11.45 -0.32
C THR A 84 2.81 12.14 0.71
N GLN A 85 4.07 11.71 0.87
CA GLN A 85 5.04 12.38 1.72
C GLN A 85 6.44 12.32 1.13
N PRO A 86 7.30 13.32 1.40
CA PRO A 86 6.98 14.58 2.11
C PRO A 86 6.13 15.55 1.27
N LEU A 87 5.55 16.61 1.88
CA LEU A 87 4.73 17.61 1.17
C LEU A 87 5.40 18.17 -0.09
N GLN A 88 6.70 18.49 -0.03
CA GLN A 88 7.44 19.07 -1.15
C GLN A 88 7.61 18.15 -2.36
N ASP A 89 7.44 16.83 -2.18
CA ASP A 89 7.63 15.84 -3.24
C ASP A 89 6.31 15.51 -3.96
N ARG A 90 5.18 16.06 -3.49
CA ARG A 90 3.86 15.81 -4.07
C ARG A 90 3.71 16.52 -5.40
N ASN A 91 3.26 15.79 -6.41
CA ASN A 91 2.82 16.36 -7.67
C ASN A 91 1.31 16.16 -7.86
N LEU A 92 0.53 17.18 -7.47
CA LEU A 92 -0.94 17.15 -7.49
C LEU A 92 -1.54 16.97 -8.89
N ARG A 93 -0.75 17.12 -9.97
CA ARG A 93 -1.21 16.82 -11.34
C ARG A 93 -1.69 15.38 -11.49
N PHE A 94 -1.09 14.46 -10.73
CA PHE A 94 -1.39 13.03 -10.77
C PHE A 94 -2.50 12.60 -9.81
N TRP A 95 -3.03 13.53 -9.01
CA TRP A 95 -3.96 13.21 -7.95
C TRP A 95 -5.40 13.28 -8.46
N PRO A 96 -6.19 12.20 -8.38
CA PRO A 96 -7.57 12.20 -8.85
C PRO A 96 -8.48 12.94 -7.88
N ASP A 97 -9.23 13.92 -8.39
CA ASP A 97 -10.32 14.55 -7.63
C ASP A 97 -11.71 14.05 -8.03
N GLN A 98 -11.77 13.04 -8.90
CA GLN A 98 -13.00 12.33 -9.23
C GLN A 98 -12.91 10.88 -8.72
N PRO A 99 -13.87 10.39 -7.93
CA PRO A 99 -15.02 11.11 -7.39
C PRO A 99 -14.62 12.24 -6.42
N ALA A 100 -15.49 13.24 -6.28
CA ALA A 100 -15.22 14.44 -5.49
C ALA A 100 -14.63 14.12 -4.11
N GLY A 101 -13.50 14.75 -3.77
CA GLY A 101 -12.81 14.58 -2.50
C GLY A 101 -11.96 13.31 -2.40
N PHE A 102 -11.71 12.59 -3.50
CA PHE A 102 -10.80 11.45 -3.50
C PHE A 102 -9.40 11.87 -3.03
N SER A 103 -8.78 12.89 -3.65
CA SER A 103 -7.50 13.44 -3.19
C SER A 103 -7.47 13.70 -1.68
N ASN A 104 -8.47 14.37 -1.11
CA ASN A 104 -8.52 14.68 0.32
C ASN A 104 -8.66 13.45 1.22
N ARG A 105 -9.37 12.41 0.78
CA ARG A 105 -9.48 11.13 1.51
C ARG A 105 -8.19 10.31 1.43
N MET A 106 -7.46 10.45 0.32
CA MET A 106 -6.16 9.83 0.15
C MET A 106 -5.11 10.52 1.03
N CYS A 107 -4.99 11.84 0.89
CA CYS A 107 -4.09 12.64 1.67
C CYS A 107 -4.51 14.12 1.66
N SER A 108 -4.56 14.75 2.82
CA SER A 108 -4.84 16.18 2.99
C SER A 108 -3.84 17.00 2.19
N ILE A 109 -4.36 17.80 1.26
CA ILE A 109 -3.54 18.61 0.35
C ILE A 109 -2.85 19.75 1.11
N ASP A 110 -3.47 20.25 2.19
CA ASP A 110 -3.07 21.49 2.86
C ASP A 110 -2.28 21.29 4.17
N SER A 111 -2.18 20.06 4.69
CA SER A 111 -1.43 19.81 5.92
C SER A 111 -0.92 18.38 6.07
N GLU A 112 0.23 18.26 6.73
CA GLU A 112 0.94 16.99 6.99
C GLU A 112 0.43 16.25 8.25
N TRP A 113 -0.22 16.95 9.19
CA TRP A 113 -0.31 16.50 10.60
C TRP A 113 -1.71 16.48 11.23
N HIS A 114 -2.79 16.80 10.50
CA HIS A 114 -4.13 16.95 11.09
C HIS A 114 -5.25 16.21 10.38
N SER A 115 -4.93 15.22 9.57
CA SER A 115 -5.90 14.60 8.69
C SER A 115 -6.37 13.23 9.18
N THR A 116 -7.68 13.04 9.13
CA THR A 116 -8.35 11.75 9.16
C THR A 116 -8.28 11.09 7.78
N ASP A 117 -7.16 11.21 7.07
CA ASP A 117 -6.98 10.60 5.75
C ASP A 117 -6.19 9.29 5.84
N ILE A 118 -6.22 8.51 4.76
CA ILE A 118 -5.60 7.18 4.77
C ILE A 118 -4.07 7.27 4.87
N ALA A 119 -3.42 8.24 4.19
CA ALA A 119 -1.97 8.37 4.19
C ALA A 119 -1.40 8.75 5.57
N ALA A 120 -2.01 9.73 6.24
CA ALA A 120 -1.61 10.12 7.59
C ALA A 120 -1.80 8.98 8.59
N THR A 121 -2.91 8.24 8.48
CA THR A 121 -3.16 7.12 9.39
C THR A 121 -2.21 5.95 9.15
N VAL A 122 -1.91 5.64 7.88
CA VAL A 122 -0.87 4.67 7.51
C VAL A 122 0.49 5.12 8.05
N LYS A 123 0.84 6.41 7.97
CA LYS A 123 2.10 6.92 8.50
C LYS A 123 2.22 6.70 10.01
N ILE A 124 1.20 7.12 10.78
CA ILE A 124 1.18 6.93 12.24
C ILE A 124 1.31 5.45 12.60
N THR A 125 0.62 4.59 11.85
CA THR A 125 0.67 3.14 12.02
C THR A 125 2.07 2.60 11.75
N THR A 126 2.70 2.99 10.65
CA THR A 126 4.07 2.59 10.30
C THR A 126 5.08 3.08 11.33
N ASP A 127 4.99 4.33 11.78
CA ASP A 127 5.88 4.88 12.82
C ASP A 127 5.76 4.09 14.13
N GLY A 128 4.52 3.76 14.54
CA GLY A 128 4.27 2.94 15.72
C GLY A 128 4.80 1.50 15.59
N LEU A 129 4.65 0.89 14.40
CA LEU A 129 5.21 -0.42 14.10
C LEU A 129 6.74 -0.37 14.17
N LEU A 130 7.39 0.57 13.50
CA LEU A 130 8.85 0.72 13.50
C LEU A 130 9.40 0.97 14.92
N ALA A 131 8.72 1.77 15.73
CA ALA A 131 9.11 1.98 17.13
C ALA A 131 8.98 0.70 17.97
N ALA A 132 7.88 -0.04 17.83
CA ALA A 132 7.72 -1.33 18.51
C ALA A 132 8.78 -2.34 18.06
N MET A 133 9.12 -2.33 16.76
CA MET A 133 10.16 -3.15 16.19
C MET A 133 11.55 -2.82 16.78
N ALA A 134 11.90 -1.52 16.86
CA ALA A 134 13.14 -1.04 17.47
C ALA A 134 13.28 -1.55 18.91
N ASN A 135 12.23 -1.36 19.72
CA ASN A 135 12.20 -1.80 21.11
C ASN A 135 12.42 -3.32 21.26
N ASN A 136 11.79 -4.12 20.40
CA ASN A 136 11.97 -5.58 20.41
C ASN A 136 13.39 -6.03 20.05
N LEU A 137 14.12 -5.22 19.26
CA LEU A 137 15.50 -5.46 18.88
C LEU A 137 16.50 -4.86 19.87
N GLY A 138 16.04 -4.16 20.91
CA GLY A 138 16.90 -3.44 21.84
C GLY A 138 17.61 -2.24 21.19
N VAL A 139 17.00 -1.65 20.17
CA VAL A 139 17.49 -0.46 19.46
C VAL A 139 16.60 0.72 19.84
N GLU A 140 17.22 1.88 20.10
CA GLU A 140 16.48 3.13 20.35
C GLU A 140 15.61 3.49 19.14
N ALA A 141 14.34 3.81 19.37
CA ALA A 141 13.38 4.11 18.31
C ALA A 141 13.82 5.30 17.46
N GLU A 142 14.52 6.26 18.07
CA GLU A 142 15.11 7.44 17.45
C GLU A 142 16.14 7.05 16.37
N VAL A 143 16.87 5.95 16.54
CA VAL A 143 17.85 5.50 15.54
C VAL A 143 17.16 5.02 14.27
N ILE A 144 16.03 4.31 14.40
CA ILE A 144 15.22 3.92 13.25
C ILE A 144 14.57 5.17 12.64
N ALA A 145 14.00 6.05 13.46
CA ALA A 145 13.37 7.28 13.00
C ALA A 145 14.35 8.22 12.26
N GLU A 146 15.60 8.36 12.72
CA GLU A 146 16.65 9.13 12.06
C GLU A 146 17.05 8.52 10.71
N ARG A 147 17.18 7.18 10.65
CA ARG A 147 17.48 6.47 9.39
C ARG A 147 16.32 6.51 8.40
N CYS A 148 15.09 6.60 8.91
CA CYS A 148 13.86 6.80 8.14
C CYS A 148 13.54 8.30 7.95
N GLY A 149 14.37 9.21 8.47
CA GLY A 149 14.13 10.64 8.49
C GLY A 149 14.11 11.21 7.07
N GLY A 150 13.02 11.90 6.72
CA GLY A 150 12.79 12.35 5.34
C GLY A 150 12.32 11.23 4.40
N GLY A 151 11.83 10.11 4.96
CA GLY A 151 11.28 8.99 4.20
C GLY A 151 10.15 9.40 3.26
N VAL A 152 10.08 8.71 2.13
CA VAL A 152 9.04 8.92 1.12
C VAL A 152 7.87 8.00 1.45
N GLN A 153 6.66 8.56 1.48
CA GLN A 153 5.44 7.78 1.49
C GLN A 153 4.77 7.88 0.12
N SER A 154 4.28 6.77 -0.37
CA SER A 154 3.48 6.70 -1.59
C SER A 154 2.27 5.81 -1.39
N VAL A 155 1.24 6.06 -2.19
CA VAL A 155 0.05 5.21 -2.28
C VAL A 155 0.01 4.62 -3.68
N ARG A 156 -0.08 3.30 -3.74
CA ARG A 156 -0.37 2.55 -4.96
C ARG A 156 -1.76 1.93 -4.84
N VAL A 157 -2.62 2.22 -5.80
CA VAL A 157 -3.93 1.57 -5.93
C VAL A 157 -3.88 0.64 -7.13
N GLN A 158 -4.10 -0.65 -6.89
CA GLN A 158 -4.16 -1.67 -7.94
C GLN A 158 -5.62 -2.04 -8.21
N TYR A 159 -5.98 -2.07 -9.48
CA TYR A 159 -7.29 -2.54 -9.94
C TYR A 159 -7.13 -3.69 -10.92
N TYR A 160 -7.69 -4.85 -10.57
CA TYR A 160 -7.62 -6.07 -11.36
C TYR A 160 -8.96 -6.30 -12.07
N PRO A 161 -9.11 -5.90 -13.35
CA PRO A 161 -10.35 -6.12 -14.09
C PRO A 161 -10.61 -7.63 -14.31
N PRO A 162 -11.87 -8.07 -14.38
CA PRO A 162 -12.20 -9.45 -14.71
C PRO A 162 -11.52 -9.92 -16.00
N CYS A 163 -10.92 -11.12 -15.96
CA CYS A 163 -10.24 -11.71 -17.11
C CYS A 163 -10.91 -13.02 -17.53
N ALA A 164 -11.32 -13.13 -18.80
CA ALA A 164 -11.87 -14.37 -19.35
C ALA A 164 -10.82 -15.50 -19.48
N GLN A 165 -9.54 -15.13 -19.43
CA GLN A 165 -8.39 -16.03 -19.52
C GLN A 165 -7.51 -15.90 -18.26
N ALA A 166 -8.13 -15.86 -17.09
CA ALA A 166 -7.45 -15.67 -15.80
C ALA A 166 -6.35 -16.72 -15.54
N ASP A 167 -6.40 -17.88 -16.18
CA ASP A 167 -5.36 -18.93 -16.14
C ASP A 167 -4.09 -18.58 -16.93
N LYS A 168 -4.11 -17.53 -17.74
CA LYS A 168 -3.00 -17.12 -18.63
C LYS A 168 -2.36 -15.79 -18.26
N VAL A 169 -2.92 -15.09 -17.28
CA VAL A 169 -2.46 -13.77 -16.85
C VAL A 169 -2.16 -13.78 -15.36
N VAL A 170 -1.37 -12.81 -14.92
CA VAL A 170 -1.15 -12.53 -13.50
C VAL A 170 -1.62 -11.11 -13.23
N GLY A 171 -2.29 -10.88 -12.11
CA GLY A 171 -2.73 -9.53 -11.72
C GLY A 171 -1.52 -8.61 -11.49
N ILE A 172 -0.55 -9.08 -10.71
CA ILE A 172 0.74 -8.43 -10.49
C ILE A 172 1.86 -9.47 -10.51
N SER A 173 2.92 -9.21 -11.27
CA SER A 173 4.05 -10.14 -11.40
C SER A 173 4.73 -10.37 -10.04
N PRO A 174 5.22 -11.59 -9.73
CA PRO A 174 5.92 -11.88 -8.48
C PRO A 174 7.06 -10.91 -8.15
N TYR A 175 7.05 -10.31 -6.96
CA TYR A 175 8.04 -9.33 -6.52
C TYR A 175 8.19 -9.31 -4.98
N SER A 176 9.25 -8.67 -4.49
CA SER A 176 9.40 -8.20 -3.12
C SER A 176 9.25 -6.68 -3.09
N ASP A 177 8.72 -6.14 -2.00
CA ASP A 177 8.62 -4.69 -1.82
C ASP A 177 9.99 -4.12 -1.49
N ALA A 178 10.42 -3.10 -2.24
CA ALA A 178 11.71 -2.44 -2.01
C ALA A 178 11.67 -1.38 -0.90
N ASP A 179 10.53 -1.21 -0.22
CA ASP A 179 10.34 -0.21 0.82
C ASP A 179 10.79 -0.70 2.22
N LEU A 180 10.43 0.02 3.27
CA LEU A 180 10.63 -0.41 4.65
C LEU A 180 9.46 -1.29 5.13
N VAL A 181 8.25 -0.77 4.97
CA VAL A 181 7.01 -1.38 5.44
C VAL A 181 5.91 -1.03 4.46
N THR A 182 5.20 -2.04 3.98
CA THR A 182 3.98 -1.87 3.20
C THR A 182 2.77 -2.17 4.09
N ILE A 183 1.76 -1.29 4.05
CA ILE A 183 0.45 -1.50 4.69
C ILE A 183 -0.60 -1.58 3.57
N LEU A 184 -1.14 -2.77 3.36
CA LEU A 184 -2.08 -3.09 2.31
C LEU A 184 -3.52 -3.10 2.85
N LEU A 185 -4.40 -2.38 2.17
CA LEU A 185 -5.86 -2.44 2.34
C LEU A 185 -6.48 -3.20 1.17
N GLN A 186 -7.17 -4.31 1.44
CA GLN A 186 -7.99 -4.95 0.41
C GLN A 186 -9.32 -4.20 0.26
N ALA A 187 -9.58 -3.65 -0.93
CA ALA A 187 -10.72 -2.78 -1.16
C ALA A 187 -12.05 -3.53 -1.40
N ASN A 188 -11.99 -4.83 -1.68
CA ASN A 188 -13.15 -5.69 -1.93
C ASN A 188 -12.95 -7.07 -1.29
N GLU A 189 -13.93 -7.97 -1.46
CA GLU A 189 -13.93 -9.33 -0.88
C GLU A 189 -13.35 -10.39 -1.82
N VAL A 190 -12.56 -10.00 -2.84
CA VAL A 190 -11.97 -10.96 -3.78
C VAL A 190 -10.66 -11.49 -3.20
N ASP A 191 -10.58 -12.80 -3.00
CA ASP A 191 -9.34 -13.49 -2.62
C ASP A 191 -8.36 -13.55 -3.80
N ASP A 192 -7.32 -12.72 -3.80
CA ASP A 192 -6.32 -12.66 -4.88
C ASP A 192 -4.86 -12.72 -4.39
N LEU A 193 -4.57 -12.14 -3.23
CA LEU A 193 -3.21 -12.04 -2.72
C LEU A 193 -2.61 -13.41 -2.40
N GLN A 194 -1.40 -13.64 -2.90
CA GLN A 194 -0.60 -14.81 -2.59
C GLN A 194 0.79 -14.40 -2.17
N ILE A 195 1.35 -15.13 -1.22
CA ILE A 195 2.74 -14.99 -0.78
C ILE A 195 3.53 -16.24 -1.15
N ARG A 196 4.81 -16.06 -1.46
CA ARG A 196 5.69 -17.18 -1.77
C ARG A 196 6.50 -17.58 -0.54
N ARG A 197 6.38 -18.83 -0.12
CA ARG A 197 7.12 -19.39 1.01
C ARG A 197 7.54 -20.82 0.73
N ASP A 198 8.79 -21.15 1.03
CA ASP A 198 9.34 -22.50 0.88
C ASP A 198 9.08 -23.11 -0.52
N GLY A 199 9.13 -22.25 -1.55
CA GLY A 199 8.88 -22.62 -2.94
C GLY A 199 7.40 -22.71 -3.35
N ALA A 200 6.45 -22.62 -2.41
CA ALA A 200 5.01 -22.68 -2.66
C ALA A 200 4.34 -21.30 -2.60
N TRP A 201 3.25 -21.14 -3.36
CA TRP A 201 2.36 -19.99 -3.27
C TRP A 201 1.24 -20.28 -2.28
N LEU A 202 1.07 -19.40 -1.29
CA LEU A 202 0.07 -19.53 -0.23
C LEU A 202 -0.93 -18.37 -0.35
N PRO A 203 -2.25 -18.65 -0.37
CA PRO A 203 -3.24 -17.59 -0.40
C PRO A 203 -3.26 -16.83 0.93
N VAL A 204 -3.45 -15.52 0.85
CA VAL A 204 -3.69 -14.65 2.00
C VAL A 204 -5.16 -14.24 1.95
N ARG A 205 -5.88 -14.52 3.04
CA ARG A 205 -7.25 -14.05 3.24
C ARG A 205 -7.24 -12.97 4.31
N PRO A 206 -7.45 -11.69 3.95
CA PRO A 206 -7.53 -10.63 4.94
C PRO A 206 -8.60 -10.93 5.97
N LEU A 207 -8.29 -10.68 7.23
CA LEU A 207 -9.33 -10.61 8.27
C LEU A 207 -10.23 -9.40 8.00
N GLU A 208 -11.51 -9.52 8.33
CA GLU A 208 -12.46 -8.42 8.22
C GLU A 208 -11.95 -7.19 8.99
N GLY A 209 -11.92 -6.04 8.33
CA GLY A 209 -11.44 -4.78 8.89
C GLY A 209 -9.93 -4.71 9.16
N ALA A 210 -9.13 -5.70 8.74
CA ALA A 210 -7.68 -5.68 8.96
C ALA A 210 -6.91 -5.08 7.79
N PHE A 211 -5.77 -4.49 8.09
CA PHE A 211 -4.71 -4.27 7.09
C PHE A 211 -3.79 -5.48 7.04
N ILE A 212 -3.13 -5.68 5.91
CA ILE A 212 -2.02 -6.63 5.77
C ILE A 212 -0.73 -5.82 5.83
N VAL A 213 0.26 -6.29 6.60
CA VAL A 213 1.56 -5.66 6.74
C VAL A 213 2.65 -6.62 6.28
N ASN A 214 3.56 -6.14 5.44
CA ASN A 214 4.81 -6.82 5.11
C ASN A 214 6.00 -5.89 5.31
N LEU A 215 7.17 -6.50 5.51
CA LEU A 215 8.44 -5.79 5.63
C LEU A 215 9.15 -5.85 4.29
N GLY A 216 9.60 -4.70 3.80
CA GLY A 216 10.31 -4.60 2.54
C GLY A 216 11.81 -4.83 2.67
N ASP A 217 12.47 -4.93 1.52
CA ASP A 217 13.88 -5.30 1.37
C ASP A 217 14.82 -4.33 2.12
N ILE A 218 14.49 -3.04 2.21
CA ILE A 218 15.32 -2.06 2.93
C ILE A 218 15.33 -2.35 4.43
N LEU A 219 14.21 -2.79 5.01
CA LEU A 219 14.15 -3.11 6.44
C LEU A 219 14.82 -4.46 6.76
N GLN A 220 14.86 -5.37 5.78
CA GLN A 220 15.48 -6.68 5.93
C GLN A 220 17.03 -6.63 5.96
N VAL A 221 17.63 -5.67 5.25
CA VAL A 221 19.10 -5.47 5.13
C VAL A 221 19.68 -4.79 6.37
#